data_AF-A0A353Y3H9-F1
#
_entry.id   AF-A0A353Y3H9-F1
#
_cell.length_a   1.000
_cell.length_b   1.000
_cell.length_c   1.000
_cell.angle_alpha   90.00
_cell.angle_beta   90.00
_cell.angle_gamma   90.00
#
_symmetry.space_group_name_H-M   'P 1'
#
loop_
_entity.id
_entity.type
_entity.pdbx_description
1 polymer ?
#
loop_
_entity_poly.entity_id
_entity_poly.type
_entity_poly.pdbx_seq_one_letter_code
_entity_poly.pdbx_strand_id
1 'polypeptide(L)'
;PAYVQRRGLPQTPAALADHDCLRLKALQGRIRPWRLWRPEAPDVVEEIEVRPVVQANHTDTLLRAVLDGAGITSVSVEVVAPYLTRGDLVRVLQPWITGRLSLYAALPSRKFIPQRTRVFLDYLMEHTRDASLRAIDACTVC
;
A
#
# COMPACT_ATOMS: atom_id res chain seq x y z
N PRO A 1 -11.37 -8.24 7.69
CA PRO A 1 -11.58 -8.89 9.02
C PRO A 1 -11.92 -10.38 8.91
N ALA A 2 -12.93 -10.74 8.10
CA ALA A 2 -13.41 -12.12 7.96
C ALA A 2 -12.29 -13.11 7.55
N TYR A 3 -11.37 -12.71 6.66
CA TYR A 3 -10.23 -13.55 6.29
C TYR A 3 -9.37 -13.94 7.50
N VAL A 4 -9.00 -12.96 8.32
CA VAL A 4 -8.16 -13.15 9.52
C VAL A 4 -8.87 -14.02 10.55
N GLN A 5 -10.19 -13.88 10.71
CA GLN A 5 -10.96 -14.75 11.60
C GLN A 5 -10.92 -16.23 11.16
N ARG A 6 -10.79 -16.50 9.85
CA ARG A 6 -10.73 -17.87 9.32
C ARG A 6 -9.32 -18.44 9.26
N ARG A 7 -8.31 -17.63 8.92
CA ARG A 7 -6.94 -18.08 8.62
C ARG A 7 -5.90 -17.65 9.67
N GLY A 8 -6.29 -16.81 10.63
CA GLY A 8 -5.37 -16.19 11.61
C GLY A 8 -4.61 -15.00 11.04
N LEU A 9 -3.82 -14.35 11.91
CA LEU A 9 -2.88 -13.28 11.54
C LEU A 9 -1.50 -13.88 11.24
N PRO A 10 -0.86 -13.52 10.11
CA PRO A 10 0.55 -13.86 9.90
C PRO A 10 1.41 -13.17 10.95
N GLN A 11 2.26 -13.94 11.63
CA GLN A 11 3.13 -13.45 12.71
C GLN A 11 4.49 -12.98 12.21
N THR A 12 4.93 -13.50 11.06
CA THR A 12 6.21 -13.17 10.44
C THR A 12 6.01 -12.92 8.95
N PRO A 13 6.87 -12.12 8.29
CA PRO A 13 6.79 -11.91 6.85
C PRO A 13 6.83 -13.24 6.06
N ALA A 14 7.64 -14.20 6.50
CA ALA A 14 7.71 -15.54 5.89
C ALA A 14 6.36 -16.28 5.90
N ALA A 15 5.52 -16.09 6.92
CA ALA A 15 4.21 -16.73 7.00
C ALA A 15 3.27 -16.31 5.84
N LEU A 16 3.54 -15.19 5.14
CA LEU A 16 2.77 -14.78 3.96
C LEU A 16 2.78 -15.83 2.85
N ALA A 17 3.80 -16.70 2.78
CA ALA A 17 3.85 -17.78 1.82
C ALA A 17 2.70 -18.80 1.98
N ASP A 18 2.17 -18.93 3.20
CA ASP A 18 1.10 -19.88 3.55
C ASP A 18 -0.30 -19.23 3.60
N HIS A 19 -0.36 -17.91 3.36
CA HIS A 19 -1.60 -17.13 3.32
C HIS A 19 -2.02 -16.79 1.88
N ASP A 20 -3.33 -16.66 1.71
CA ASP A 20 -3.95 -16.21 0.47
C ASP A 20 -3.59 -14.74 0.23
N CYS A 21 -2.69 -14.50 -0.71
CA CYS A 21 -2.21 -13.17 -1.05
C CYS A 21 -2.83 -12.68 -2.36
N LEU A 22 -3.17 -11.40 -2.38
CA LEU A 22 -3.73 -10.70 -3.54
C LEU A 22 -2.72 -9.67 -4.03
N ARG A 23 -2.42 -9.70 -5.33
CA ARG A 23 -1.35 -8.88 -5.92
C ARG A 23 -1.86 -8.00 -7.06
N LEU A 24 -1.42 -6.75 -7.04
CA LEU A 24 -1.53 -5.89 -8.20
C LEU A 24 -0.55 -6.40 -9.29
N LYS A 25 -1.05 -6.55 -10.52
CA LYS A 25 -0.30 -7.02 -11.67
C LYS A 25 0.76 -5.99 -12.04
N ALA A 26 2.03 -6.41 -12.06
CA ALA A 26 3.11 -5.56 -12.52
C ALA A 26 3.02 -5.31 -14.03
N LEU A 27 3.42 -4.12 -14.49
CA LEU A 27 3.42 -3.72 -15.90
C LEU A 27 4.20 -4.69 -16.82
N GLN A 28 5.21 -5.38 -16.29
CA GLN A 28 6.04 -6.36 -17.01
C GLN A 28 5.57 -7.81 -16.84
N GLY A 29 4.40 -8.06 -16.26
CA GLY A 29 3.82 -9.40 -16.08
C GLY A 29 4.51 -10.28 -15.02
N ARG A 30 5.73 -9.96 -14.58
CA ARG A 30 6.43 -10.66 -13.50
C ARG A 30 5.96 -10.18 -12.13
N ILE A 31 5.51 -11.13 -11.31
CA ILE A 31 5.29 -10.88 -9.88
C ILE A 31 6.67 -10.74 -9.24
N ARG A 32 6.98 -9.56 -8.71
CA ARG A 32 8.18 -9.36 -7.89
C ARG A 32 7.90 -9.78 -6.45
N PRO A 33 8.90 -10.30 -5.71
CA PRO A 33 8.74 -10.55 -4.28
C PRO A 33 8.24 -9.29 -3.58
N TRP A 34 7.43 -9.46 -2.53
CA TRP A 34 7.20 -8.35 -1.61
C TRP A 34 8.50 -8.08 -0.89
N ARG A 35 8.96 -6.84 -0.99
CA ARG A 35 10.03 -6.35 -0.14
C ARG A 35 9.33 -5.75 1.09
N LEU A 36 9.77 -6.12 2.28
CA LEU A 36 9.23 -5.62 3.54
C LEU A 36 10.36 -4.96 4.31
N TRP A 37 10.05 -3.82 4.90
CA TRP A 37 10.98 -3.00 5.67
C TRP A 37 10.42 -2.72 7.04
N ARG A 38 11.29 -2.46 8.02
CA ARG A 38 10.91 -1.90 9.31
C ARG A 38 11.32 -0.43 9.38
N PRO A 39 10.42 0.50 9.75
CA PRO A 39 10.76 1.91 9.90
C PRO A 39 11.96 2.16 10.83
N GLU A 40 12.09 1.37 11.90
CA GLU A 40 13.12 1.48 12.93
C GLU A 40 14.47 0.88 12.49
N ALA A 41 14.45 -0.01 11.50
CA ALA A 41 15.62 -0.69 10.96
C ALA A 41 15.54 -0.74 9.41
N PRO A 42 15.67 0.41 8.74
CA PRO A 42 15.42 0.54 7.30
C PRO A 42 16.37 -0.27 6.42
N ASP A 43 17.55 -0.62 6.94
CA ASP A 43 18.54 -1.45 6.25
C ASP A 43 18.18 -2.95 6.25
N VAL A 44 17.22 -3.36 7.10
CA VAL A 44 16.71 -4.73 7.11
C VAL A 44 15.56 -4.85 6.13
N VAL A 45 15.82 -5.56 5.03
CA VAL A 45 14.83 -5.85 3.99
C VAL A 45 14.58 -7.35 3.93
N GLU A 46 13.32 -7.75 4.06
CA GLU A 46 12.89 -9.13 3.81
C GLU A 46 12.20 -9.22 2.44
N GLU A 47 12.67 -10.11 1.58
CA GLU A 47 12.05 -10.39 0.29
C GLU A 47 11.25 -11.69 0.36
N ILE A 48 9.93 -11.58 0.23
CA ILE A 48 9.01 -12.70 0.35
C ILE A 48 8.34 -12.95 -0.98
N GLU A 49 8.58 -14.13 -1.54
CA GLU A 49 7.83 -14.61 -2.69
C GLU A 49 6.48 -15.16 -2.24
N VAL A 50 5.41 -14.65 -2.84
CA VAL A 50 4.04 -15.10 -2.59
C VAL A 50 3.44 -15.56 -3.90
N ARG A 51 2.67 -16.65 -3.86
CA ARG A 51 1.86 -17.12 -4.98
C ARG A 51 0.46 -16.50 -4.86
N PRO A 52 0.13 -15.47 -5.66
CA PRO A 52 -1.14 -14.79 -5.48
C PRO A 52 -2.31 -15.66 -5.91
N VAL A 53 -3.33 -15.76 -5.05
CA VAL A 53 -4.61 -16.41 -5.38
C VAL A 53 -5.45 -15.54 -6.33
N VAL A 54 -5.24 -14.23 -6.28
CA VAL A 54 -5.87 -13.25 -7.19
C VAL A 54 -4.82 -12.25 -7.66
N GLN A 55 -4.86 -11.97 -8.97
CA GLN A 55 -4.12 -10.86 -9.57
C GLN A 55 -5.09 -9.91 -10.27
N ALA A 56 -4.98 -8.62 -9.97
CA ALA A 56 -5.75 -7.57 -10.63
C ALA A 56 -4.81 -6.48 -11.15
N ASN A 57 -5.18 -5.79 -12.22
CA ASN A 57 -4.43 -4.63 -12.74
C ASN A 57 -4.94 -3.29 -12.19
N HIS A 58 -5.98 -3.31 -11.35
CA HIS A 58 -6.54 -2.12 -10.71
C HIS A 58 -6.62 -2.31 -9.19
N THR A 59 -6.23 -1.26 -8.45
CA THR A 59 -6.26 -1.25 -6.98
C THR A 59 -7.67 -1.44 -6.43
N ASP A 60 -8.68 -0.82 -7.05
CA ASP A 60 -10.06 -0.89 -6.56
C ASP A 60 -10.66 -2.30 -6.62
N THR A 61 -10.37 -3.04 -7.69
CA THR A 61 -10.75 -4.45 -7.82
C THR A 61 -10.09 -5.30 -6.74
N LEU A 62 -8.80 -5.07 -6.50
CA LEU A 62 -8.04 -5.78 -5.46
C LEU A 62 -8.59 -5.47 -4.06
N LEU A 63 -8.88 -4.20 -3.79
CA LEU A 63 -9.42 -3.73 -2.53
C LEU A 63 -10.79 -4.31 -2.26
N ARG A 64 -11.68 -4.35 -3.27
CA ARG A 64 -12.99 -4.99 -3.13
C ARG A 64 -12.85 -6.46 -2.73
N ALA A 65 -11.98 -7.21 -3.40
CA ALA A 65 -11.74 -8.61 -3.08
C ALA A 65 -11.22 -8.80 -1.64
N VAL A 66 -10.37 -7.91 -1.15
CA VAL A 66 -9.87 -7.94 0.24
C VAL A 66 -10.98 -7.63 1.24
N LEU A 67 -11.83 -6.65 0.95
CA LEU A 67 -13.01 -6.33 1.77
C LEU A 67 -13.99 -7.52 1.84
N ASP A 68 -14.15 -8.26 0.75
CA ASP A 68 -14.92 -9.51 0.69
C ASP A 68 -14.20 -10.69 1.37
N GLY A 69 -13.00 -10.47 1.91
CA GLY A 69 -12.25 -11.44 2.68
C GLY A 69 -11.52 -12.48 1.86
N ALA A 70 -11.11 -12.15 0.62
CA ALA A 70 -10.36 -13.06 -0.24
C ALA A 70 -8.90 -13.27 0.21
N GLY A 71 -8.33 -12.40 1.05
CA GLY A 71 -6.95 -12.55 1.52
C GLY A 71 -6.25 -11.26 1.95
N ILE A 72 -4.92 -11.26 1.86
CA ILE A 72 -4.01 -10.19 2.26
C ILE A 72 -3.48 -9.45 1.03
N THR A 73 -3.38 -8.12 1.10
CA THR A 73 -2.76 -7.33 0.04
C THR A 73 -1.85 -6.23 0.58
N SER A 74 -1.08 -5.62 -0.32
CA SER A 74 -0.26 -4.45 -0.09
C SER A 74 -0.82 -3.30 -0.94
N VAL A 75 -1.40 -2.30 -0.30
CA VAL A 75 -1.98 -1.11 -0.93
C VAL A 75 -1.54 0.13 -0.15
N SER A 76 -1.48 1.27 -0.84
CA SER A 76 -1.13 2.57 -0.23
C SER A 76 -2.07 2.89 0.93
N VAL A 77 -1.49 3.41 2.01
CA VAL A 77 -2.23 3.73 3.23
C VAL A 77 -3.34 4.75 2.97
N GLU A 78 -3.14 5.71 2.06
CA GLU A 78 -4.14 6.72 1.70
C GLU A 78 -5.44 6.10 1.17
N VAL A 79 -5.33 4.98 0.44
CA VAL A 79 -6.48 4.29 -0.14
C VAL A 79 -7.24 3.50 0.93
N VAL A 80 -6.53 2.89 1.87
CA VAL A 80 -7.14 1.97 2.86
C VAL A 80 -7.50 2.64 4.19
N ALA A 81 -6.99 3.86 4.47
CA ALA A 81 -7.19 4.56 5.74
C ALA A 81 -8.67 4.66 6.18
N PRO A 82 -9.64 4.99 5.31
CA PRO A 82 -11.06 5.03 5.71
C PRO A 82 -11.59 3.66 6.18
N TYR A 83 -11.14 2.57 5.54
CA TYR A 83 -11.57 1.22 5.86
C TYR A 83 -10.89 0.66 7.12
N LEU A 84 -9.63 1.03 7.35
CA LEU A 84 -8.93 0.74 8.61
C LEU A 84 -9.63 1.44 9.78
N THR A 85 -9.92 2.74 9.63
CA THR A 85 -10.61 3.54 10.66
C THR A 85 -11.99 2.97 11.02
N ARG A 86 -12.71 2.43 10.03
CA ARG A 86 -14.03 1.81 10.22
C ARG A 86 -13.96 0.38 10.76
N GLY A 87 -12.79 -0.25 10.80
CA GLY A 87 -12.62 -1.67 11.14
C GLY A 87 -13.03 -2.64 10.02
N ASP A 88 -13.31 -2.13 8.81
CA ASP A 88 -13.62 -2.94 7.62
C ASP A 88 -12.36 -3.63 7.06
N LEU A 89 -11.17 -3.15 7.44
CA LEU A 89 -9.88 -3.77 7.21
C LEU A 89 -9.08 -3.82 8.51
N VAL A 90 -8.10 -4.72 8.56
CA VAL A 90 -7.17 -4.85 9.69
C VAL A 90 -5.77 -4.85 9.13
N ARG A 91 -4.87 -4.09 9.76
CA ARG A 91 -3.44 -4.10 9.41
C ARG A 91 -2.81 -5.40 9.90
N VAL A 92 -1.94 -5.99 9.07
CA VAL A 92 -1.18 -7.20 9.42
C VAL A 92 0.31 -6.90 9.42
N LEU A 93 1.09 -7.75 10.11
CA LEU A 93 2.55 -7.66 10.14
C LEU A 93 3.11 -6.31 10.61
N GLN A 94 2.49 -5.65 11.59
CA GLN A 94 3.18 -4.55 12.27
C GLN A 94 4.50 -5.05 12.90
N PRO A 95 5.63 -4.31 12.82
CA PRO A 95 5.81 -2.95 12.27
C PRO A 95 6.23 -2.92 10.78
N TRP A 96 6.16 -4.04 10.06
CA TRP A 96 6.58 -4.12 8.67
C TRP A 96 5.72 -3.25 7.74
N ILE A 97 6.36 -2.68 6.73
CA ILE A 97 5.72 -1.91 5.66
C ILE A 97 6.17 -2.42 4.29
N THR A 98 5.31 -2.25 3.28
CA THR A 98 5.58 -2.61 1.90
C THR A 98 5.78 -1.33 1.07
N GLY A 99 7.04 -1.00 0.84
CA GLY A 99 7.48 -0.01 -0.12
C GLY A 99 7.54 1.39 0.47
N ARG A 100 8.29 2.25 -0.23
CA ARG A 100 8.14 3.70 -0.12
C ARG A 100 7.78 4.19 -1.51
N LEU A 101 6.58 4.75 -1.65
CA LEU A 101 6.16 5.37 -2.90
C LEU A 101 6.58 6.83 -2.87
N SER A 102 7.33 7.26 -3.88
CA SER A 102 7.59 8.67 -4.12
C SER A 102 6.67 9.16 -5.22
N LEU A 103 5.81 10.12 -4.91
CA LEU A 103 4.96 10.78 -5.90
C LEU A 103 5.72 11.95 -6.53
N TYR A 104 5.75 12.01 -7.85
CA TYR A 104 6.40 13.09 -8.59
C TYR A 104 5.42 13.73 -9.56
N ALA A 105 5.45 15.06 -9.66
CA ALA A 105 4.81 15.78 -10.75
C ALA A 105 5.73 15.79 -11.98
N ALA A 106 5.32 15.07 -13.03
CA ALA A 106 6.04 15.05 -14.29
C ALA A 106 5.66 16.27 -15.15
N LEU A 107 6.66 17.05 -15.57
CA LEU A 107 6.49 18.22 -16.41
C LEU A 107 7.26 18.04 -17.73
N PRO A 108 6.71 18.47 -18.88
CA PRO A 108 7.42 18.38 -20.16
C PRO A 108 8.76 19.14 -20.16
N SER A 109 8.85 20.22 -19.39
CA SER A 109 10.07 21.02 -19.23
C SER A 109 10.06 21.75 -17.88
N ARG A 110 11.25 21.98 -17.32
CA ARG A 110 11.45 22.87 -16.16
C ARG A 110 11.67 24.33 -16.57
N LYS A 111 11.87 24.60 -17.87
CA LYS A 111 12.03 25.96 -18.42
C LYS A 111 10.66 26.58 -18.69
N PHE A 112 10.49 27.85 -18.33
CA PHE A 112 9.29 28.63 -18.59
C PHE A 112 7.98 27.99 -18.08
N ILE A 113 7.99 27.43 -16.87
CA ILE A 113 6.76 26.93 -16.23
C ILE A 113 5.80 28.12 -16.05
N PRO A 114 4.60 28.10 -16.65
CA PRO A 114 3.62 29.16 -16.49
C PRO A 114 3.25 29.35 -15.01
N GLN A 115 3.01 30.59 -14.59
CA GLN A 115 2.68 30.89 -13.18
C GLN A 115 1.47 30.10 -12.68
N ARG A 116 0.42 29.94 -13.50
CA ARG A 116 -0.75 29.11 -13.16
C ARG A 116 -0.39 27.67 -12.82
N THR A 117 0.60 27.09 -13.52
CA THR A 117 1.05 25.72 -13.29
C THR A 117 1.84 25.65 -11.99
N ARG A 118 2.67 26.65 -11.69
CA ARG A 118 3.39 26.71 -10.41
C ARG A 118 2.42 26.75 -9.23
N VAL A 119 1.46 27.67 -9.25
CA VAL A 119 0.45 27.79 -8.18
C VAL A 119 -0.34 26.49 -8.00
N PHE A 120 -0.70 25.83 -9.10
CA PHE A 120 -1.38 24.53 -9.04
C PHE A 120 -0.50 23.42 -8.45
N LEU A 121 0.79 23.37 -8.81
CA LEU A 121 1.72 22.41 -8.25
C LEU A 121 1.93 22.64 -6.76
N ASP A 122 2.07 23.90 -6.33
CA ASP A 122 2.22 24.26 -4.92
C ASP A 122 1.01 23.77 -4.11
N TYR A 123 -0.20 24.06 -4.60
CA TYR A 123 -1.44 23.56 -4.01
C TYR A 123 -1.49 22.02 -3.94
N LEU A 124 -1.16 21.33 -5.04
CA LEU A 124 -1.16 19.86 -5.06
C LEU A 124 -0.18 19.26 -4.08
N MET A 125 1.04 19.81 -3.99
CA MET A 125 2.07 19.32 -3.07
C MET A 125 1.64 19.47 -1.61
N GLU A 126 1.09 20.62 -1.25
CA GLU A 126 0.58 20.89 0.10
C GLU A 126 -0.57 19.95 0.46
N HIS A 127 -1.61 19.89 -0.38
CA HIS A 127 -2.77 19.02 -0.14
C HIS A 127 -2.42 17.54 -0.07
N THR A 128 -1.51 17.07 -0.94
CA THR A 128 -1.12 15.66 -0.94
C THR A 128 -0.33 15.31 0.31
N ARG A 129 0.54 16.21 0.78
CA ARG A 129 1.31 16.01 2.01
C ARG A 129 0.40 15.87 3.22
N ASP A 130 -0.59 16.77 3.33
CA ASP A 130 -1.57 16.73 4.43
C ASP A 130 -2.41 15.46 4.40
N ALA A 131 -2.87 15.03 3.21
CA ALA A 131 -3.63 13.80 3.04
C ALA A 131 -2.81 12.56 3.45
N SER A 132 -1.53 12.48 3.03
CA SER A 132 -0.66 11.37 3.39
C SER A 132 -0.36 11.33 4.88
N LEU A 133 -0.14 12.47 5.54
CA LEU A 133 0.08 12.52 7.00
C LEU A 133 -1.13 11.98 7.77
N ARG A 134 -2.34 12.45 7.44
CA ARG A 134 -3.58 11.96 8.07
C ARG A 134 -3.80 10.46 7.86
N ALA A 135 -3.48 9.96 6.67
CA ALA A 135 -3.60 8.54 6.37
C ALA A 135 -2.60 7.69 7.18
N ILE A 136 -1.37 8.17 7.35
CA ILE A 136 -0.36 7.51 8.20
C ILE A 136 -0.84 7.46 9.66
N ASP A 137 -1.42 8.55 10.18
CA ASP A 137 -1.96 8.59 11.54
C ASP A 137 -3.08 7.57 11.75
N ALA A 138 -3.98 7.39 10.77
CA ALA A 138 -5.00 6.34 10.82
C ALA A 138 -4.39 4.92 10.89
N CYS A 139 -3.19 4.73 10.34
CA CYS A 139 -2.50 3.44 10.29
C CYS A 139 -1.64 3.15 11.53
N THR A 140 -1.21 4.18 12.26
CA THR A 140 -0.48 4.02 13.54
C THR A 140 -1.41 3.79 14.72
N VAL A 141 -2.67 4.21 14.62
CA VAL A 141 -3.70 4.03 15.66
C VAL A 141 -4.47 2.69 15.51
N CYS A 142 -4.39 2.03 14.35
CA CYS A 142 -5.01 0.70 14.09
C CYS A 142 -4.08 -0.47 14.41
#